data_AF-A0A935ZJ06-F1
#
_entry.id   AF-A0A935ZJ06-F1
#
_cell.length_a   1.000
_cell.length_b   1.000
_cell.length_c   1.000
_cell.angle_alpha   90.00
_cell.angle_beta   90.00
_cell.angle_gamma   90.00
#
_symmetry.space_group_name_H-M   'P 1'
#
loop_
_entity.id
_entity.type
_entity.pdbx_description
1 polymer ?
#
loop_
_entity_poly.entity_id
_entity_poly.type
_entity_poly.pdbx_seq_one_letter_code
_entity_poly.pdbx_strand_id
1 'polypeptide(L)'
;MLWLGGHARWVAAAPPPPAPAAKPGGTPAPVKPAAVKAGATPSKPAAAPAKPAAAPAKPAGAPSKTPPPAPTPKVGGAEGAAVSADAMRRSEVYGDRIDGLQVEVDDLKDKIFRSKARLALLRETVLKGVMAGSRVVIAHRNLMGSGFRLVKMVYIMDGAQIYARSDESGSLDSEDEVVIYDGNLPPGPHNVTIELTYKGHGYGVFAYLSGYTFDSRSSHSFTAPENGAVKLSSVGFERGNLTTEMRDRPSVNWQELPLDAAGRPMPQAKARRGKDEE
;
A
#
# COMPACT_ATOMS: atom_id res chain seq x y z
N MET A 1 18.47 -48.22 66.42
CA MET A 1 18.34 -48.36 64.94
C MET A 1 18.78 -47.03 64.32
N LEU A 2 19.58 -46.96 63.24
CA LEU A 2 19.23 -47.24 61.83
C LEU A 2 17.95 -46.48 61.41
N TRP A 3 17.86 -45.74 60.30
CA TRP A 3 18.72 -45.44 59.12
C TRP A 3 18.11 -44.15 58.45
N LEU A 4 18.64 -43.38 57.49
CA LEU A 4 19.88 -43.23 56.68
C LEU A 4 19.79 -41.78 56.08
N GLY A 5 20.78 -41.04 55.53
CA GLY A 5 22.20 -41.26 55.26
C GLY A 5 22.61 -40.97 53.80
N GLY A 6 22.30 -39.77 53.24
CA GLY A 6 22.39 -39.51 51.78
C GLY A 6 22.68 -38.05 51.36
N HIS A 7 23.96 -37.73 51.11
CA HIS A 7 24.36 -36.47 50.46
C HIS A 7 24.28 -36.58 48.93
N ALA A 8 23.45 -35.78 48.28
CA ALA A 8 23.36 -35.72 46.81
C ALA A 8 24.50 -34.88 46.21
N ARG A 9 25.59 -35.54 45.79
CA ARG A 9 26.69 -34.94 45.00
C ARG A 9 26.57 -35.33 43.53
N TRP A 10 26.03 -34.44 42.70
CA TRP A 10 26.12 -34.49 41.24
C TRP A 10 26.64 -33.14 40.74
N VAL A 11 27.95 -33.01 40.51
CA VAL A 11 28.68 -33.39 39.26
C VAL A 11 28.48 -32.32 38.19
N ALA A 12 29.55 -31.57 37.93
CA ALA A 12 29.61 -30.58 36.86
C ALA A 12 29.70 -31.28 35.50
N ALA A 13 28.93 -30.79 34.52
CA ALA A 13 29.04 -31.25 33.15
C ALA A 13 30.35 -30.75 32.52
N ALA A 14 31.16 -31.67 31.99
CA ALA A 14 32.35 -31.33 31.22
C ALA A 14 31.95 -30.82 29.82
N PRO A 15 32.66 -29.84 29.24
CA PRO A 15 32.42 -29.39 27.88
C PRO A 15 32.80 -30.49 26.86
N PRO A 16 32.13 -30.57 25.70
CA PRO A 16 32.44 -31.55 24.66
C PRO A 16 33.81 -31.28 24.00
N PRO A 17 34.50 -32.32 23.51
CA PRO A 17 35.79 -32.17 22.83
C PRO A 17 35.66 -31.48 21.46
N PRO A 18 36.65 -30.69 21.03
CA PRO A 18 36.64 -30.05 19.71
C PRO A 18 36.81 -31.06 18.57
N ALA A 19 36.14 -30.82 17.45
CA ALA A 19 36.28 -31.62 16.24
C ALA A 19 37.68 -31.46 15.59
N PRO A 20 38.22 -32.51 14.93
CA PRO A 20 39.57 -32.48 14.37
C PRO A 20 39.70 -31.54 13.16
N ALA A 21 40.82 -30.82 13.10
CA ALA A 21 41.08 -29.84 12.05
C ALA A 21 41.34 -30.46 10.68
N ALA A 22 40.63 -29.99 9.65
CA ALA A 22 40.95 -30.27 8.25
C ALA A 22 42.19 -29.47 7.81
N LYS A 23 43.09 -30.11 7.04
CA LYS A 23 44.33 -29.47 6.55
C LYS A 23 44.07 -28.63 5.29
N PRO A 24 44.72 -27.46 5.12
CA PRO A 24 44.68 -26.71 3.87
C PRO A 24 45.59 -27.35 2.82
N GLY A 25 45.15 -27.36 1.55
CA GLY A 25 45.97 -27.81 0.42
C GLY A 25 45.20 -27.72 -0.91
N GLY A 26 45.62 -26.84 -1.82
CA GLY A 26 44.94 -26.62 -3.10
C GLY A 26 45.20 -25.24 -3.69
N THR A 27 46.42 -25.00 -4.20
CA THR A 27 46.78 -23.75 -4.89
C THR A 27 46.00 -23.63 -6.22
N PRO A 28 45.44 -22.44 -6.57
CA PRO A 28 44.60 -22.29 -7.76
C PRO A 28 45.40 -22.30 -9.07
N ALA A 29 44.78 -22.83 -10.13
CA ALA A 29 45.25 -22.72 -11.51
C ALA A 29 44.39 -21.68 -12.29
N PRO A 30 44.99 -20.74 -13.05
CA PRO A 30 44.25 -19.66 -13.70
C PRO A 30 43.79 -20.01 -15.12
N VAL A 31 42.60 -19.52 -15.50
CA VAL A 31 42.17 -19.40 -16.90
C VAL A 31 41.83 -17.94 -17.22
N LYS A 32 42.28 -17.47 -18.40
CA LYS A 32 42.18 -16.07 -18.83
C LYS A 32 40.76 -15.67 -19.27
N PRO A 33 40.40 -14.37 -19.20
CA PRO A 33 39.14 -13.88 -19.72
C PRO A 33 39.11 -13.86 -21.25
N ALA A 34 37.99 -14.27 -21.83
CA ALA A 34 37.63 -13.95 -23.21
C ALA A 34 36.91 -12.59 -23.26
N ALA A 35 37.08 -11.82 -24.34
CA ALA A 35 36.68 -10.41 -24.37
C ALA A 35 35.99 -10.01 -25.68
N VAL A 36 35.18 -8.94 -25.60
CA VAL A 36 34.66 -8.09 -26.69
C VAL A 36 33.75 -8.75 -27.74
N LYS A 37 32.46 -8.39 -27.66
CA LYS A 37 31.75 -7.56 -28.67
C LYS A 37 30.54 -6.93 -27.95
N ALA A 38 30.39 -5.61 -27.80
CA ALA A 38 30.54 -4.49 -28.74
C ALA A 38 29.48 -4.53 -29.86
N GLY A 39 28.35 -3.87 -29.59
CA GLY A 39 27.23 -3.67 -30.51
C GLY A 39 26.44 -2.41 -30.14
N ALA A 40 26.81 -1.28 -30.73
CA ALA A 40 25.96 -0.09 -30.81
C ALA A 40 24.95 -0.27 -31.97
N THR A 41 23.85 0.47 -32.13
CA THR A 41 23.54 1.87 -31.79
C THR A 41 22.06 2.08 -31.43
N PRO A 42 21.67 3.19 -30.77
CA PRO A 42 20.28 3.51 -30.45
C PRO A 42 19.50 4.13 -31.63
N SER A 43 18.28 3.66 -31.87
CA SER A 43 17.33 4.25 -32.84
C SER A 43 16.43 5.30 -32.17
N LYS A 44 16.59 6.58 -32.55
CA LYS A 44 15.72 7.72 -32.15
C LYS A 44 14.54 7.89 -33.16
N PRO A 45 13.61 8.87 -33.05
CA PRO A 45 12.17 8.56 -33.11
C PRO A 45 11.43 9.19 -34.31
N ALA A 46 10.20 8.75 -34.56
CA ALA A 46 9.30 9.36 -35.55
C ALA A 46 7.81 9.22 -35.17
N ALA A 47 6.98 10.05 -35.81
CA ALA A 47 5.51 9.98 -35.89
C ALA A 47 4.70 10.02 -34.56
N ALA A 48 4.36 11.25 -34.14
CA ALA A 48 3.15 11.47 -33.33
C ALA A 48 1.92 11.68 -34.25
N PRO A 49 0.74 11.12 -33.92
CA PRO A 49 -0.53 11.55 -34.49
C PRO A 49 -1.12 12.75 -33.72
N ALA A 50 -1.95 13.55 -34.39
CA ALA A 50 -2.36 14.86 -33.88
C ALA A 50 -3.55 14.84 -32.90
N LYS A 51 -3.57 15.86 -32.03
CA LYS A 51 -4.65 16.24 -31.11
C LYS A 51 -5.83 16.88 -31.87
N PRO A 52 -7.06 16.33 -31.78
CA PRO A 52 -8.28 17.10 -32.01
C PRO A 52 -8.67 17.82 -30.71
N ALA A 53 -8.77 19.15 -30.74
CA ALA A 53 -9.30 19.92 -29.62
C ALA A 53 -10.76 20.29 -29.92
N ALA A 54 -11.70 19.82 -29.09
CA ALA A 54 -13.09 20.24 -29.12
C ALA A 54 -13.55 20.51 -27.68
N ALA A 55 -13.66 21.80 -27.32
CA ALA A 55 -14.17 22.20 -26.02
C ALA A 55 -15.72 22.20 -26.05
N PRO A 56 -16.41 21.66 -25.03
CA PRO A 56 -17.87 21.68 -24.99
C PRO A 56 -18.38 23.11 -24.73
N ALA A 57 -19.08 23.69 -25.71
CA ALA A 57 -19.70 25.00 -25.57
C ALA A 57 -20.93 24.93 -24.66
N LYS A 58 -21.00 25.86 -23.69
CA LYS A 58 -22.08 25.98 -22.70
C LYS A 58 -23.30 26.71 -23.30
N PRO A 59 -24.50 26.12 -23.32
CA PRO A 59 -25.73 26.86 -23.55
C PRO A 59 -26.12 27.64 -22.28
N ALA A 60 -26.28 28.95 -22.41
CA ALA A 60 -26.92 29.79 -21.41
C ALA A 60 -27.65 30.92 -22.13
N GLY A 61 -28.96 31.04 -21.91
CA GLY A 61 -29.79 32.03 -22.59
C GLY A 61 -31.25 31.59 -22.69
N ALA A 62 -32.07 32.00 -21.72
CA ALA A 62 -33.48 32.22 -21.99
C ALA A 62 -33.63 33.49 -22.82
N PRO A 63 -34.73 33.63 -23.57
CA PRO A 63 -35.58 34.80 -23.31
C PRO A 63 -37.03 34.39 -23.06
N SER A 64 -37.84 35.35 -22.60
CA SER A 64 -39.22 35.11 -22.20
C SER A 64 -40.18 36.13 -22.81
N LYS A 65 -41.39 35.65 -23.12
CA LYS A 65 -42.67 36.38 -23.25
C LYS A 65 -43.03 37.15 -24.53
N THR A 66 -44.34 37.05 -24.79
CA THR A 66 -45.32 37.99 -25.39
C THR A 66 -45.58 38.03 -26.92
N PRO A 67 -46.87 38.04 -27.35
CA PRO A 67 -47.37 38.15 -28.75
C PRO A 67 -47.62 39.66 -29.11
N PRO A 68 -48.09 40.11 -30.32
CA PRO A 68 -49.17 39.59 -31.20
C PRO A 68 -48.79 39.67 -32.73
N PRO A 69 -49.70 39.67 -33.75
CA PRO A 69 -51.16 39.45 -33.77
C PRO A 69 -51.64 38.32 -34.72
N ALA A 70 -52.96 38.12 -34.80
CA ALA A 70 -53.58 37.07 -35.61
C ALA A 70 -53.90 37.51 -37.05
N PRO A 71 -53.70 36.64 -38.06
CA PRO A 71 -54.37 36.73 -39.36
C PRO A 71 -55.75 36.04 -39.28
N THR A 72 -56.78 36.64 -39.89
CA THR A 72 -58.13 36.05 -40.01
C THR A 72 -58.24 35.15 -41.24
N PRO A 73 -58.57 33.84 -41.08
CA PRO A 73 -58.96 33.01 -42.21
C PRO A 73 -60.37 33.43 -42.68
N LYS A 74 -60.46 34.02 -43.86
CA LYS A 74 -61.72 34.39 -44.50
C LYS A 74 -62.46 33.12 -44.93
N VAL A 75 -63.71 32.94 -44.50
CA VAL A 75 -64.52 31.79 -44.91
C VAL A 75 -64.76 31.83 -46.42
N GLY A 76 -64.25 30.82 -47.11
CA GLY A 76 -64.57 30.46 -48.50
C GLY A 76 -65.03 29.00 -48.53
N GLY A 77 -66.02 28.68 -49.36
CA GLY A 77 -66.77 27.42 -49.23
C GLY A 77 -66.12 26.19 -49.88
N ALA A 78 -66.65 25.03 -49.50
CA ALA A 78 -66.67 23.77 -50.25
C ALA A 78 -65.34 23.00 -50.47
N GLU A 79 -64.79 22.38 -49.41
CA GLU A 79 -64.27 21.00 -49.46
C GLU A 79 -64.17 20.35 -48.05
N GLY A 80 -65.32 20.29 -47.36
CA GLY A 80 -65.43 20.01 -45.91
C GLY A 80 -65.27 18.55 -45.46
N ALA A 81 -64.32 17.79 -46.00
CA ALA A 81 -64.07 16.40 -45.57
C ALA A 81 -62.57 16.04 -45.46
N ALA A 82 -61.75 16.37 -46.47
CA ALA A 82 -60.35 15.96 -46.50
C ALA A 82 -59.48 16.67 -45.45
N VAL A 83 -59.67 17.98 -45.27
CA VAL A 83 -58.78 18.81 -44.44
C VAL A 83 -58.97 18.55 -42.93
N SER A 84 -60.20 18.28 -42.49
CA SER A 84 -60.48 17.89 -41.11
C SER A 84 -59.89 16.53 -40.77
N ALA A 85 -59.96 15.56 -41.70
CA ALA A 85 -59.32 14.26 -41.53
C ALA A 85 -57.79 14.35 -41.54
N ASP A 86 -57.20 15.27 -42.31
CA ASP A 86 -55.76 15.53 -42.26
C ASP A 86 -55.31 16.20 -40.95
N ALA A 87 -56.09 17.17 -40.44
CA ALA A 87 -55.84 17.80 -39.14
C ALA A 87 -55.97 16.79 -37.98
N MET A 88 -56.99 15.92 -38.02
CA MET A 88 -57.19 14.83 -37.05
C MET A 88 -56.04 13.84 -37.08
N ARG A 89 -55.66 13.31 -38.26
CA ARG A 89 -54.47 12.46 -38.41
C ARG A 89 -53.18 13.11 -37.93
N ARG A 90 -53.01 14.43 -38.11
CA ARG A 90 -51.86 15.14 -37.54
C ARG A 90 -51.92 15.19 -36.01
N SER A 91 -53.07 15.46 -35.39
CA SER A 91 -53.19 15.36 -33.93
C SER A 91 -53.01 13.95 -33.39
N GLU A 92 -53.46 12.92 -34.10
CA GLU A 92 -53.23 11.50 -33.79
C GLU A 92 -51.73 11.18 -33.80
N VAL A 93 -51.02 11.49 -34.90
CA VAL A 93 -49.57 11.29 -35.04
C VAL A 93 -48.74 12.11 -34.03
N TYR A 94 -49.23 13.27 -33.57
CA TYR A 94 -48.63 13.99 -32.44
C TYR A 94 -48.90 13.29 -31.10
N GLY A 95 -50.10 12.73 -30.89
CA GLY A 95 -50.43 11.90 -29.73
C GLY A 95 -49.51 10.69 -29.62
N ASP A 96 -49.45 9.87 -30.68
CA ASP A 96 -48.58 8.68 -30.77
C ASP A 96 -47.10 9.01 -30.44
N ARG A 97 -46.62 10.18 -30.87
CA ARG A 97 -45.26 10.66 -30.57
C ARG A 97 -45.10 11.09 -29.11
N ILE A 98 -46.10 11.72 -28.50
CA ILE A 98 -46.06 12.07 -27.07
C ILE A 98 -46.11 10.81 -26.21
N ASP A 99 -46.96 9.84 -26.55
CA ASP A 99 -47.04 8.56 -25.83
C ASP A 99 -45.76 7.72 -26.01
N GLY A 100 -45.16 7.72 -27.20
CA GLY A 100 -43.83 7.14 -27.42
C GLY A 100 -42.74 7.79 -26.56
N LEU A 101 -42.71 9.13 -26.48
CA LEU A 101 -41.80 9.86 -25.59
C LEU A 101 -42.10 9.61 -24.10
N GLN A 102 -43.36 9.40 -23.73
CA GLN A 102 -43.77 9.04 -22.37
C GLN A 102 -43.17 7.68 -21.96
N VAL A 103 -43.28 6.68 -22.85
CA VAL A 103 -42.69 5.34 -22.66
C VAL A 103 -41.16 5.40 -22.61
N GLU A 104 -40.51 6.12 -23.54
CA GLU A 104 -39.05 6.32 -23.50
C GLU A 104 -38.58 7.00 -22.20
N VAL A 105 -39.36 7.97 -21.70
CA VAL A 105 -39.07 8.67 -20.44
C VAL A 105 -39.29 7.76 -19.23
N ASP A 106 -40.29 6.88 -19.23
CA ASP A 106 -40.52 5.93 -18.14
C ASP A 106 -39.50 4.79 -18.13
N ASP A 107 -39.11 4.25 -19.30
CA ASP A 107 -37.98 3.32 -19.42
C ASP A 107 -36.66 3.97 -18.97
N LEU A 108 -36.44 5.25 -19.33
CA LEU A 108 -35.27 6.01 -18.88
C LEU A 108 -35.29 6.29 -17.38
N LYS A 109 -36.45 6.62 -16.79
CA LYS A 109 -36.62 6.71 -15.33
C LYS A 109 -36.26 5.38 -14.70
N ASP A 110 -36.81 4.27 -15.17
CA ASP A 110 -36.59 2.96 -14.55
C ASP A 110 -35.11 2.52 -14.68
N LYS A 111 -34.48 2.80 -15.82
CA LYS A 111 -33.04 2.63 -16.02
C LYS A 111 -32.20 3.53 -15.10
N ILE A 112 -32.62 4.77 -14.85
CA ILE A 112 -31.98 5.68 -13.89
C ILE A 112 -32.19 5.22 -12.45
N PHE A 113 -33.38 4.77 -12.06
CA PHE A 113 -33.67 4.22 -10.73
C PHE A 113 -32.87 2.95 -10.46
N ARG A 114 -32.85 1.99 -11.40
CA ARG A 114 -32.01 0.78 -11.34
C ARG A 114 -30.52 1.15 -11.25
N SER A 115 -30.06 2.14 -12.02
CA SER A 115 -28.66 2.61 -11.98
C SER A 115 -28.32 3.31 -10.66
N LYS A 116 -29.22 4.15 -10.14
CA LYS A 116 -29.08 4.86 -8.87
C LYS A 116 -29.11 3.89 -7.69
N ALA A 117 -29.96 2.87 -7.72
CA ALA A 117 -29.98 1.79 -6.73
C ALA A 117 -28.69 0.96 -6.79
N ARG A 118 -28.20 0.62 -7.99
CA ARG A 118 -26.92 -0.10 -8.15
C ARG A 118 -25.74 0.74 -7.64
N LEU A 119 -25.69 2.03 -7.95
CA LEU A 119 -24.70 2.96 -7.39
C LEU A 119 -24.87 3.18 -5.87
N ALA A 120 -26.09 3.10 -5.34
CA ALA A 120 -26.35 3.17 -3.91
C ALA A 120 -25.86 1.91 -3.15
N LEU A 121 -25.90 0.74 -3.80
CA LEU A 121 -25.27 -0.48 -3.28
C LEU A 121 -23.74 -0.46 -3.47
N LEU A 122 -23.23 0.05 -4.60
CA LEU A 122 -21.78 0.15 -4.85
C LEU A 122 -21.10 1.16 -3.92
N ARG A 123 -21.67 2.36 -3.70
CA ARG A 123 -21.15 3.31 -2.71
C ARG A 123 -21.13 2.66 -1.32
N GLU A 124 -22.14 1.87 -0.95
CA GLU A 124 -22.25 1.30 0.38
C GLU A 124 -21.32 0.11 0.58
N THR A 125 -21.11 -0.71 -0.44
CA THR A 125 -20.13 -1.80 -0.39
C THR A 125 -18.69 -1.28 -0.47
N VAL A 126 -18.43 -0.19 -1.21
CA VAL A 126 -17.10 0.47 -1.21
C VAL A 126 -16.84 1.23 0.08
N LEU A 127 -17.79 2.00 0.62
CA LEU A 127 -17.61 2.64 1.92
C LEU A 127 -17.48 1.59 3.03
N LYS A 128 -18.33 0.56 3.08
CA LYS A 128 -18.20 -0.52 4.09
C LYS A 128 -16.88 -1.29 3.90
N GLY A 129 -16.48 -1.60 2.67
CA GLY A 129 -15.24 -2.34 2.39
C GLY A 129 -13.95 -1.55 2.68
N VAL A 130 -13.93 -0.24 2.42
CA VAL A 130 -12.75 0.62 2.69
C VAL A 130 -12.71 1.06 4.17
N MET A 131 -13.87 1.26 4.81
CA MET A 131 -13.93 1.60 6.25
C MET A 131 -13.77 0.38 7.18
N ALA A 132 -14.07 -0.84 6.71
CA ALA A 132 -13.82 -2.08 7.48
C ALA A 132 -12.35 -2.56 7.40
N GLY A 133 -11.50 -1.89 6.61
CA GLY A 133 -10.05 -2.12 6.64
C GLY A 133 -9.39 -1.39 7.81
N SER A 134 -8.49 -2.07 8.52
CA SER A 134 -7.67 -1.46 9.57
C SER A 134 -6.69 -0.45 8.96
N ARG A 135 -6.49 0.71 9.59
CA ARG A 135 -5.42 1.63 9.14
C ARG A 135 -4.08 1.20 9.72
N VAL A 136 -3.19 0.73 8.87
CA VAL A 136 -1.84 0.30 9.25
C VAL A 136 -0.84 1.39 8.86
N VAL A 137 -0.04 1.84 9.82
CA VAL A 137 1.11 2.73 9.60
C VAL A 137 2.38 1.96 9.90
N ILE A 138 3.21 1.67 8.89
CA ILE A 138 4.52 1.07 9.07
C ILE A 138 5.58 2.16 9.02
N ALA A 139 6.43 2.19 10.04
CA ALA A 139 7.58 3.08 10.13
C ALA A 139 8.89 2.29 10.33
N HIS A 140 9.97 2.82 9.77
CA HIS A 140 11.33 2.44 10.12
C HIS A 140 11.98 3.52 10.98
N ARG A 141 12.76 3.11 11.98
CA ARG A 141 13.63 3.99 12.75
C ARG A 141 15.00 3.35 12.88
N ASN A 142 16.04 4.05 12.43
CA ASN A 142 17.41 3.57 12.60
C ASN A 142 17.99 4.10 13.92
N LEU A 143 18.37 3.20 14.83
CA LEU A 143 19.12 3.46 16.07
C LEU A 143 20.45 2.65 16.10
N MET A 144 20.98 2.31 14.92
CA MET A 144 22.36 1.85 14.78
C MET A 144 23.33 2.99 15.12
N GLY A 145 24.52 2.66 15.63
CA GLY A 145 25.58 3.65 15.85
C GLY A 145 26.27 4.05 14.55
N SER A 146 27.02 5.15 14.60
CA SER A 146 27.75 5.73 13.44
C SER A 146 28.78 4.81 12.77
N GLY A 147 29.06 3.64 13.35
CA GLY A 147 29.85 2.57 12.72
C GLY A 147 29.12 1.80 11.62
N PHE A 148 27.80 1.99 11.46
CA PHE A 148 26.97 1.34 10.45
C PHE A 148 26.06 2.36 9.75
N ARG A 149 26.16 2.46 8.43
CA ARG A 149 25.29 3.29 7.59
C ARG A 149 24.22 2.43 6.93
N LEU A 150 22.94 2.81 7.01
CA LEU A 150 21.89 2.16 6.24
C LEU A 150 22.02 2.52 4.74
N VAL A 151 22.23 1.52 3.88
CA VAL A 151 22.42 1.72 2.42
C VAL A 151 21.24 1.20 1.60
N LYS A 152 20.51 0.19 2.11
CA LYS A 152 19.31 -0.35 1.46
C LYS A 152 18.31 -0.81 2.51
N MET A 153 17.04 -0.48 2.32
CA MET A 153 15.92 -1.15 3.00
C MET A 153 14.92 -1.67 1.97
N VAL A 154 14.36 -2.86 2.23
CA VAL A 154 13.26 -3.46 1.48
C VAL A 154 12.23 -3.99 2.48
N TYR A 155 10.95 -3.72 2.20
CA TYR A 155 9.84 -4.27 2.96
C TYR A 155 8.95 -5.12 2.06
N ILE A 156 8.60 -6.28 2.58
CA ILE A 156 7.72 -7.26 1.96
C ILE A 156 6.56 -7.50 2.93
N MET A 157 5.34 -7.22 2.50
CA MET A 157 4.10 -7.50 3.25
C MET A 157 3.34 -8.60 2.51
N ASP A 158 3.05 -9.69 3.21
CA ASP A 158 2.31 -10.86 2.69
C ASP A 158 2.88 -11.44 1.37
N GLY A 159 4.20 -11.31 1.19
CA GLY A 159 4.93 -11.74 -0.02
C GLY A 159 5.05 -10.67 -1.12
N ALA A 160 4.33 -9.56 -1.03
CA ALA A 160 4.42 -8.43 -1.97
C ALA A 160 5.43 -7.37 -1.47
N GLN A 161 6.35 -6.93 -2.33
CA GLN A 161 7.29 -5.86 -1.98
C GLN A 161 6.57 -4.50 -1.96
N ILE A 162 6.28 -3.97 -0.77
CA ILE A 162 5.58 -2.69 -0.59
C ILE A 162 6.50 -1.48 -0.67
N TYR A 163 7.80 -1.65 -0.38
CA TYR A 163 8.78 -0.56 -0.36
C TYR A 163 10.18 -1.09 -0.66
N ALA A 164 10.95 -0.31 -1.41
CA ALA A 164 12.39 -0.47 -1.51
C ALA A 164 13.04 0.91 -1.72
N ARG A 165 14.06 1.22 -0.92
CA ARG A 165 14.93 2.40 -1.13
C ARG A 165 16.37 1.96 -0.93
N SER A 166 17.25 2.35 -1.86
CA SER A 166 18.68 2.11 -1.80
C SER A 166 19.45 3.36 -2.19
N ASP A 167 20.33 3.83 -1.31
CA ASP A 167 21.22 4.96 -1.55
C ASP A 167 22.50 4.79 -0.71
N GLU A 168 23.65 4.84 -1.38
CA GLU A 168 24.97 4.71 -0.76
C GLU A 168 25.48 6.05 -0.18
N SER A 169 24.88 7.18 -0.57
CA SER A 169 25.24 8.51 -0.06
C SER A 169 24.98 8.64 1.45
N GLY A 170 23.98 7.90 1.96
CA GLY A 170 23.60 7.86 3.37
C GLY A 170 22.36 8.69 3.72
N SER A 171 21.53 9.08 2.74
CA SER A 171 20.31 9.85 3.01
C SER A 171 19.30 9.08 3.89
N LEU A 172 19.21 7.75 3.75
CA LEU A 172 18.39 6.88 4.61
C LEU A 172 18.81 6.94 6.09
N ASP A 173 20.08 7.27 6.36
CA ASP A 173 20.67 7.33 7.70
C ASP A 173 20.39 8.66 8.39
N SER A 174 19.89 9.66 7.65
CA SER A 174 19.59 11.01 8.13
C SER A 174 18.12 11.23 8.50
N GLU A 175 17.24 10.26 8.19
CA GLU A 175 15.81 10.30 8.51
C GLU A 175 15.54 9.48 9.80
N ASP A 176 15.35 10.17 10.93
CA ASP A 176 15.08 9.59 12.27
C ASP A 176 13.90 8.58 12.29
N GLU A 177 12.87 8.85 11.49
CA GLU A 177 11.73 7.96 11.26
C GLU A 177 11.27 8.06 9.79
N VAL A 178 11.32 6.94 9.07
CA VAL A 178 10.88 6.82 7.67
C VAL A 178 9.52 6.13 7.63
N VAL A 179 8.47 6.81 7.16
CA VAL A 179 7.17 6.16 6.92
C VAL A 179 7.26 5.32 5.65
N ILE A 180 7.00 4.03 5.81
CA ILE A 180 7.13 2.99 4.77
C ILE A 180 5.79 2.73 4.09
N TYR A 181 4.72 2.73 4.89
CA TYR A 181 3.35 2.49 4.45
C TYR A 181 2.38 3.22 5.38
N ASP A 182 1.36 3.86 4.83
CA ASP A 182 0.20 4.38 5.54
C ASP A 182 -1.02 4.15 4.66
N GLY A 183 -1.91 3.26 5.10
CA GLY A 183 -3.05 2.83 4.29
C GLY A 183 -3.97 1.84 5.01
N ASN A 184 -5.09 1.53 4.35
CA ASN A 184 -6.04 0.52 4.83
C ASN A 184 -5.61 -0.88 4.37
N LEU A 185 -5.51 -1.79 5.33
CA LEU A 185 -5.24 -3.21 5.15
C LEU A 185 -6.50 -4.01 5.56
N PRO A 186 -6.77 -5.21 5.00
CA PRO A 186 -7.83 -6.07 5.52
C PRO A 186 -7.68 -6.34 7.02
N PRO A 187 -8.78 -6.60 7.76
CA PRO A 187 -8.67 -7.07 9.13
C PRO A 187 -8.21 -8.54 9.14
N GLY A 188 -7.27 -8.89 10.01
CA GLY A 188 -6.71 -10.24 10.10
C GLY A 188 -5.20 -10.29 10.39
N PRO A 189 -4.59 -11.49 10.32
CA PRO A 189 -3.15 -11.67 10.51
C PRO A 189 -2.37 -11.31 9.23
N HIS A 190 -1.34 -10.48 9.37
CA HIS A 190 -0.46 -10.02 8.30
C HIS A 190 1.01 -10.23 8.65
N ASN A 191 1.83 -10.55 7.64
CA ASN A 191 3.25 -10.84 7.81
C ASN A 191 4.12 -9.78 7.12
N VAL A 192 4.96 -9.10 7.90
CA VAL A 192 5.93 -8.13 7.39
C VAL A 192 7.34 -8.70 7.52
N THR A 193 8.03 -8.89 6.40
CA THR A 193 9.47 -9.11 6.34
C THR A 193 10.17 -7.80 5.99
N ILE A 194 11.26 -7.52 6.69
CA ILE A 194 12.19 -6.42 6.41
C ILE A 194 13.57 -7.01 6.06
N GLU A 195 14.20 -6.45 5.03
CA GLU A 195 15.58 -6.74 4.65
C GLU A 195 16.37 -5.42 4.59
N LEU A 196 17.38 -5.29 5.44
CA LEU A 196 18.23 -4.12 5.59
C LEU A 196 19.66 -4.49 5.18
N THR A 197 20.28 -3.75 4.26
CA THR A 197 21.72 -3.83 4.03
C THR A 197 22.39 -2.59 4.63
N TYR A 198 23.19 -2.81 5.66
CA TYR A 198 24.08 -1.82 6.23
C TYR A 198 25.47 -1.91 5.58
N LYS A 199 26.18 -0.79 5.49
CA LYS A 199 27.60 -0.74 5.16
C LYS A 199 28.38 -0.28 6.38
N GLY A 200 29.52 -0.91 6.67
CA GLY A 200 30.40 -0.43 7.73
C GLY A 200 30.89 1.00 7.44
N HIS A 201 31.00 1.80 8.49
CA HIS A 201 31.53 3.17 8.42
C HIS A 201 32.51 3.41 9.57
N GLY A 202 33.65 2.72 9.50
CA GLY A 202 34.64 2.75 10.56
C GLY A 202 35.56 3.97 10.48
N TYR A 203 35.74 4.66 11.61
CA TYR A 203 36.77 5.69 11.78
C TYR A 203 37.98 5.16 12.57
N GLY A 204 39.16 5.72 12.33
CA GLY A 204 40.40 5.34 13.03
C GLY A 204 40.69 3.84 12.93
N VAL A 205 40.88 3.19 14.08
CA VAL A 205 41.17 1.74 14.17
C VAL A 205 40.08 0.84 13.59
N PHE A 206 38.86 1.35 13.37
CA PHE A 206 37.75 0.59 12.79
C PHE A 206 37.64 0.70 11.26
N ALA A 207 38.51 1.46 10.59
CA ALA A 207 38.41 1.73 9.15
C ALA A 207 38.36 0.49 8.24
N TYR A 208 38.81 -0.67 8.72
CA TYR A 208 38.67 -1.96 8.04
C TYR A 208 37.20 -2.37 7.80
N LEU A 209 36.25 -1.88 8.62
CA LEU A 209 34.82 -2.17 8.48
C LEU A 209 34.22 -1.58 7.19
N SER A 210 34.82 -0.54 6.63
CA SER A 210 34.26 0.20 5.48
C SER A 210 34.22 -0.59 4.16
N GLY A 211 34.89 -1.74 4.11
CA GLY A 211 34.80 -2.71 3.01
C GLY A 211 33.75 -3.81 3.19
N TYR A 212 33.02 -3.83 4.31
CA TYR A 212 32.02 -4.86 4.64
C TYR A 212 30.59 -4.32 4.54
N THR A 213 29.71 -5.13 3.96
CA THR A 213 28.25 -5.01 4.12
C THR A 213 27.76 -6.00 5.16
N PHE A 214 26.66 -5.66 5.81
CA PHE A 214 25.99 -6.45 6.82
C PHE A 214 24.49 -6.48 6.53
N ASP A 215 23.97 -7.65 6.20
CA ASP A 215 22.55 -7.83 5.90
C ASP A 215 21.79 -8.29 7.15
N SER A 216 20.77 -7.54 7.53
CA SER A 216 19.86 -7.87 8.63
C SER A 216 18.47 -8.14 8.07
N ARG A 217 17.95 -9.33 8.36
CA ARG A 217 16.58 -9.73 7.99
C ARG A 217 15.78 -10.03 9.25
N SER A 218 14.54 -9.55 9.27
CA SER A 218 13.57 -9.90 10.31
C SER A 218 12.19 -10.11 9.67
N SER A 219 11.36 -10.91 10.32
CA SER A 219 9.96 -11.10 9.94
C SER A 219 9.11 -11.06 11.18
N HIS A 220 7.96 -10.39 11.10
CA HIS A 220 7.03 -10.22 12.21
C HIS A 220 5.59 -10.41 11.74
N SER A 221 4.80 -11.11 12.54
CA SER A 221 3.38 -11.38 12.29
C SER A 221 2.57 -10.50 13.24
N PHE A 222 1.81 -9.54 12.69
CA PHE A 222 0.93 -8.65 13.46
C PHE A 222 -0.52 -8.89 13.07
N THR A 223 -1.47 -8.49 13.93
CA THR A 223 -2.91 -8.58 13.61
C THR A 223 -3.48 -7.18 13.39
N ALA A 224 -4.06 -6.95 12.22
CA ALA A 224 -4.73 -5.70 11.86
C ALA A 224 -6.14 -5.67 12.50
N PRO A 225 -6.42 -4.79 13.48
CA PRO A 225 -7.68 -4.78 14.21
C PRO A 225 -8.86 -4.25 13.37
N GLU A 226 -10.01 -4.92 13.44
CA GLU A 226 -11.27 -4.50 12.80
C GLU A 226 -11.65 -3.07 13.19
N ASN A 227 -11.83 -2.19 12.20
CA ASN A 227 -12.18 -0.77 12.37
C ASN A 227 -11.21 0.04 13.27
N GLY A 228 -10.02 -0.50 13.56
CA GLY A 228 -8.98 0.14 14.35
C GLY A 228 -7.86 0.75 13.51
N ALA A 229 -6.83 1.23 14.20
CA ALA A 229 -5.57 1.62 13.59
C ALA A 229 -4.39 1.07 14.39
N VAL A 230 -3.26 0.79 13.73
CA VAL A 230 -2.05 0.25 14.37
C VAL A 230 -0.80 0.85 13.74
N LYS A 231 0.13 1.31 14.57
CA LYS A 231 1.49 1.68 14.14
C LYS A 231 2.42 0.51 14.41
N LEU A 232 3.01 -0.04 13.36
CA LEU A 232 4.09 -1.01 13.44
C LEU A 232 5.42 -0.26 13.22
N SER A 233 6.12 0.02 14.32
CA SER A 233 7.44 0.64 14.28
C SER A 233 8.51 -0.45 14.30
N SER A 234 9.35 -0.50 13.26
CA SER A 234 10.53 -1.34 13.22
C SER A 234 11.76 -0.50 13.58
N VAL A 235 12.57 -1.00 14.50
CA VAL A 235 13.73 -0.27 15.05
C VAL A 235 15.00 -1.06 14.75
N GLY A 236 15.85 -0.53 13.88
CA GLY A 236 17.20 -1.04 13.67
C GLY A 236 18.09 -0.68 14.85
N PHE A 237 18.82 -1.62 15.44
CA PHE A 237 19.67 -1.39 16.62
C PHE A 237 20.88 -2.35 16.64
N GLU A 238 21.96 -1.93 17.30
CA GLU A 238 23.11 -2.81 17.54
C GLU A 238 22.86 -3.75 18.72
N ARG A 239 22.72 -5.05 18.44
CA ARG A 239 22.63 -6.11 19.45
C ARG A 239 24.01 -6.71 19.71
N GLY A 240 24.59 -6.48 20.88
CA GLY A 240 25.79 -7.21 21.26
C GLY A 240 26.48 -6.68 22.51
N ASN A 241 27.54 -7.38 22.88
CA ASN A 241 28.54 -6.92 23.84
C ASN A 241 29.92 -6.88 23.14
N LEU A 242 31.01 -6.52 23.84
CA LEU A 242 32.36 -6.46 23.23
C LEU A 242 32.79 -7.77 22.54
N THR A 243 32.25 -8.91 22.96
CA THR A 243 32.53 -10.25 22.41
C THR A 243 31.66 -10.67 21.22
N THR A 244 30.62 -9.90 20.85
CA THR A 244 29.74 -10.24 19.72
C THR A 244 30.39 -9.87 18.39
N GLU A 245 30.46 -10.83 17.45
CA GLU A 245 30.95 -10.58 16.07
C GLU A 245 30.20 -9.41 15.43
N MET A 246 30.93 -8.55 14.69
CA MET A 246 30.36 -7.35 14.08
C MET A 246 29.22 -7.64 13.09
N ARG A 247 29.19 -8.86 12.52
CA ARG A 247 28.18 -9.33 11.57
C ARG A 247 26.81 -9.54 12.19
N ASP A 248 26.76 -10.02 13.43
CA ASP A 248 25.50 -10.41 14.10
C ASP A 248 24.87 -9.25 14.88
N ARG A 249 25.49 -8.07 14.87
CA ARG A 249 25.01 -6.88 15.59
C ARG A 249 23.78 -6.24 14.96
N PRO A 250 23.72 -5.98 13.63
CA PRO A 250 22.60 -5.28 13.02
C PRO A 250 21.29 -6.06 13.22
N SER A 251 20.38 -5.50 14.00
CA SER A 251 19.21 -6.19 14.51
C SER A 251 17.96 -5.36 14.40
N VAL A 252 16.81 -5.99 14.15
CA VAL A 252 15.51 -5.32 14.16
C VAL A 252 14.73 -5.71 15.41
N ASN A 253 14.17 -4.71 16.09
CA ASN A 253 13.12 -4.85 17.09
C ASN A 253 11.79 -4.37 16.50
N TRP A 254 10.67 -4.98 16.88
CA TRP A 254 9.34 -4.61 16.42
C TRP A 254 8.51 -4.07 17.59
N GLN A 255 7.85 -2.95 17.36
CA GLN A 255 7.00 -2.29 18.34
C GLN A 255 5.61 -2.05 17.72
N GLU A 256 4.63 -2.82 18.19
CA GLU A 256 3.22 -2.56 17.89
C GLU A 256 2.65 -1.54 18.88
N LEU A 257 2.09 -0.46 18.35
CA LEU A 257 1.31 0.52 19.12
C LEU A 257 -0.10 0.60 18.51
N PRO A 258 -1.16 0.14 19.21
CA PRO A 258 -2.52 0.42 18.79
C PRO A 258 -2.75 1.94 18.82
N LEU A 259 -3.27 2.47 17.71
CA LEU A 259 -3.63 3.87 17.56
C LEU A 259 -5.13 4.03 17.81
N ASP A 260 -5.52 5.12 18.49
CA ASP A 260 -6.93 5.54 18.50
C ASP A 260 -7.35 6.05 17.11
N ALA A 261 -8.65 6.22 16.89
CA ALA A 261 -9.20 6.75 15.64
C ALA A 261 -8.78 8.22 15.34
N ALA A 262 -8.04 8.87 16.24
CA ALA A 262 -7.43 10.18 16.07
C ALA A 262 -5.89 10.12 15.88
N GLY A 263 -5.31 8.92 15.70
CA GLY A 263 -3.88 8.72 15.45
C GLY A 263 -2.98 8.84 16.68
N ARG A 264 -3.53 8.84 17.90
CA ARG A 264 -2.74 8.87 19.14
C ARG A 264 -2.44 7.45 19.61
N PRO A 265 -1.24 7.16 20.13
CA PRO A 265 -0.94 5.85 20.70
C PRO A 265 -1.83 5.64 21.94
N MET A 266 -2.58 4.54 21.97
CA MET A 266 -3.30 4.17 23.18
C MET A 266 -2.27 3.85 24.27
N PRO A 267 -2.42 4.38 25.50
CA PRO A 267 -1.52 4.00 26.60
C PRO A 267 -1.68 2.51 26.85
N GLN A 268 -0.58 1.74 26.78
CA GLN A 268 -0.61 0.32 27.10
C GLN A 268 -1.21 0.13 28.49
N ALA A 269 -2.41 -0.44 28.55
CA ALA A 269 -3.11 -0.71 29.79
C ALA A 269 -2.28 -1.75 30.56
N LYS A 270 -1.46 -1.28 31.51
CA LYS A 270 -0.64 -2.13 32.38
C LYS A 270 -1.57 -3.14 33.03
N ALA A 271 -1.51 -4.39 32.56
CA ALA A 271 -2.28 -5.48 33.11
C ALA A 271 -2.01 -5.52 34.62
N ARG A 272 -3.04 -5.22 35.42
CA ARG A 272 -2.98 -5.37 36.88
C ARG A 272 -2.95 -6.85 37.18
N ARG A 273 -1.76 -7.45 37.05
CA ARG A 273 -1.47 -8.79 37.55
C ARG A 273 -1.88 -8.79 39.02
N GLY A 274 -2.88 -9.60 39.36
CA GLY A 274 -3.39 -9.68 40.72
C GLY A 274 -2.24 -9.93 41.68
N LYS A 275 -2.19 -9.13 42.75
CA LYS A 275 -1.39 -9.46 43.94
C LYS A 275 -2.36 -9.85 45.05
N ASP A 276 -3.05 -10.95 44.80
CA ASP A 276 -3.64 -11.77 45.83
C ASP A 276 -2.49 -12.55 46.53
N GLU A 277 -2.68 -12.89 47.81
CA GLU A 277 -1.67 -13.51 48.69
C GLU A 277 -0.45 -12.58 48.97
N GLU A 278 -0.08 -12.26 50.21
CA GLU A 278 -0.30 -12.85 51.54
C GLU A 278 -0.72 -11.75 52.54
#